data_AF-X0WR67-F1
#
_entry.id   AF-X0WR67-F1
#
_cell.length_a   1.000
_cell.length_b   1.000
_cell.length_c   1.000
_cell.angle_alpha   90.00
_cell.angle_beta   90.00
_cell.angle_gamma   90.00
#
_symmetry.space_group_name_H-M   'P 1'
#
loop_
_entity.id
_entity.type
_entity.pdbx_description
1 polymer ?
#
loop_
_entity_poly.entity_id
_entity_poly.type
_entity_poly.pdbx_seq_one_letter_code
_entity_poly.pdbx_strand_id
1 'polypeptide(L)'
;GTYSATVDYDWSGTVTPTKAGYTFAPANRVYSNVTSDQTSQDYTPTLNTYTISGSVGTLDGVTMSGLPGNPVTAGGTYSATVDYDWSGTVTPTKAGYTFDPANRVYSNVTSDQTSQDYTPTPITYTWHVDYSVENGDGTSWETAFDTIQEAIDAATTDEDEIWVKAGTYVLTSKIQVDKAIGIYGGFAGTEADKGERDWRTNETRVDGGGSIGCFSVTADATIDGFIITNGNARAGNGGGIEIVNASPTISNCTFS
;
A
#
# COMPACT_ATOMS: atom_id res chain seq x y z
N GLY A 1 -32.34 33.65 5.06
CA GLY A 1 -32.66 34.67 6.09
C GLY A 1 -33.28 35.86 5.41
N THR A 2 -33.89 36.77 6.17
CA THR A 2 -34.43 38.04 5.67
C THR A 2 -33.67 39.19 6.30
N TYR A 3 -33.62 40.34 5.64
CA TYR A 3 -33.02 41.56 6.17
C TYR A 3 -33.90 42.77 5.84
N SER A 4 -33.82 43.81 6.68
CA SER A 4 -34.40 45.13 6.42
C SER A 4 -33.56 46.20 7.09
N ALA A 5 -33.53 47.40 6.53
CA ALA A 5 -32.85 48.56 7.11
C ALA A 5 -33.68 49.82 6.81
N THR A 6 -33.83 50.69 7.81
CA THR A 6 -34.42 52.02 7.65
C THR A 6 -33.27 53.02 7.53
N VAL A 7 -33.34 53.89 6.53
CA VAL A 7 -32.35 54.95 6.26
C VAL A 7 -33.06 56.30 6.24
N ASP A 8 -32.30 57.38 6.44
CA ASP A 8 -32.85 58.73 6.35
C ASP A 8 -33.39 59.04 4.95
N TYR A 9 -34.36 59.96 4.86
CA TYR A 9 -34.84 60.45 3.58
C TYR A 9 -33.68 61.04 2.75
N ASP A 10 -33.64 60.67 1.46
CA ASP A 10 -32.58 61.06 0.51
C ASP A 10 -31.21 60.41 0.77
N TRP A 11 -31.16 59.34 1.57
CA TRP A 11 -29.91 58.64 1.84
C TRP A 11 -29.29 58.04 0.56
N SER A 12 -27.97 58.15 0.47
CA SER A 12 -27.15 57.49 -0.55
C SER A 12 -26.02 56.72 0.12
N GLY A 13 -25.70 55.54 -0.39
CA GLY A 13 -24.61 54.73 0.15
C GLY A 13 -24.50 53.37 -0.49
N THR A 14 -23.53 52.58 -0.02
CA THR A 14 -23.29 51.22 -0.50
C THR A 14 -23.55 50.24 0.63
N VAL A 15 -24.33 49.19 0.36
CA VAL A 15 -24.55 48.08 1.29
C VAL A 15 -23.76 46.88 0.76
N THR A 16 -22.92 46.32 1.61
CA THR A 16 -22.09 45.14 1.34
C THR A 16 -22.38 44.09 2.41
N PRO A 17 -23.07 42.98 2.10
CA PRO A 17 -23.28 41.92 3.07
C PRO A 17 -21.96 41.23 3.41
N THR A 18 -21.78 40.87 4.68
CA THR A 18 -20.60 40.11 5.14
C THR A 18 -21.06 38.97 6.05
N LYS A 19 -20.49 37.79 5.82
CA LYS A 19 -20.62 36.61 6.68
C LYS A 19 -19.40 35.73 6.46
N ALA A 20 -18.72 35.34 7.54
CA ALA A 20 -17.58 34.43 7.44
C ALA A 20 -17.97 33.14 6.70
N GLY A 21 -17.12 32.71 5.77
CA GLY A 21 -17.35 31.53 4.94
C GLY A 21 -18.34 31.69 3.79
N TYR A 22 -18.91 32.88 3.55
CA TYR A 22 -19.83 33.09 2.44
C TYR A 22 -19.39 34.27 1.55
N THR A 23 -19.56 34.09 0.25
CA THR A 23 -19.60 35.18 -0.73
C THR A 23 -21.04 35.50 -1.09
N PHE A 24 -21.31 36.73 -1.53
CA PHE A 24 -22.67 37.16 -1.86
C PHE A 24 -22.73 37.75 -3.27
N ALA A 25 -23.83 37.47 -3.98
CA ALA A 25 -24.13 38.04 -5.29
C ALA A 25 -25.46 38.84 -5.24
N PRO A 26 -25.48 40.12 -5.63
CA PRO A 26 -24.32 40.95 -5.99
C PRO A 26 -23.38 41.18 -4.80
N ALA A 27 -22.11 41.50 -5.03
CA ALA A 27 -21.14 41.72 -3.94
C ALA A 27 -21.50 42.94 -3.08
N ASN A 28 -22.15 43.93 -3.67
CA ASN A 28 -22.70 45.09 -3.01
C ASN A 28 -23.87 45.66 -3.82
N ARG A 29 -24.66 46.52 -3.19
CA ARG A 29 -25.65 47.37 -3.87
C ARG A 29 -25.38 48.82 -3.51
N VAL A 30 -25.37 49.67 -4.53
CA VAL A 30 -25.28 51.13 -4.38
C VAL A 30 -26.68 51.71 -4.45
N TYR A 31 -27.02 52.55 -3.49
CA TYR A 31 -28.26 53.27 -3.39
C TYR A 31 -27.99 54.76 -3.54
N SER A 32 -28.85 55.42 -4.30
CA SER A 32 -28.78 56.86 -4.52
C SER A 32 -30.14 57.48 -4.21
N ASN A 33 -30.16 58.47 -3.32
CA ASN A 33 -31.31 59.31 -3.01
C ASN A 33 -32.58 58.49 -2.68
N VAL A 34 -32.49 57.63 -1.66
CA VAL A 34 -33.59 56.75 -1.25
C VAL A 34 -34.71 57.60 -0.65
N THR A 35 -35.82 57.70 -1.38
CA THR A 35 -37.00 58.51 -1.01
C THR A 35 -38.27 57.68 -0.78
N SER A 36 -38.20 56.37 -1.02
CA SER A 36 -39.26 55.39 -0.79
C SER A 36 -38.66 54.01 -0.51
N ASP A 37 -39.45 53.13 0.09
CA ASP A 37 -39.06 51.74 0.35
C ASP A 37 -38.54 51.05 -0.92
N GLN A 38 -37.40 50.37 -0.78
CA GLN A 38 -36.79 49.57 -1.84
C GLN A 38 -37.04 48.10 -1.54
N THR A 39 -37.87 47.44 -2.35
CA THR A 39 -38.10 45.99 -2.28
C THR A 39 -37.19 45.25 -3.27
N SER A 40 -37.08 43.92 -3.14
CA SER A 40 -36.29 43.06 -4.04
C SER A 40 -34.79 43.38 -4.08
N GLN A 41 -34.23 43.78 -2.94
CA GLN A 41 -32.80 44.10 -2.79
C GLN A 41 -31.99 42.86 -2.38
N ASP A 42 -32.33 41.69 -2.91
CA ASP A 42 -31.82 40.42 -2.38
C ASP A 42 -30.35 40.18 -2.71
N TYR A 43 -29.72 39.36 -1.86
CA TYR A 43 -28.38 38.83 -2.03
C TYR A 43 -28.44 37.30 -1.98
N THR A 44 -27.76 36.64 -2.91
CA THR A 44 -27.60 35.19 -2.92
C THR A 44 -26.28 34.81 -2.25
N PRO A 45 -26.29 34.11 -1.10
CA PRO A 45 -25.07 33.61 -0.49
C PRO A 45 -24.56 32.34 -1.20
N THR A 46 -23.24 32.24 -1.37
CA THR A 46 -22.53 31.04 -1.80
C THR A 46 -21.54 30.66 -0.71
N LEU A 47 -21.59 29.41 -0.22
CA LEU A 47 -20.64 28.90 0.75
C LEU A 47 -19.27 28.77 0.08
N ASN A 48 -18.23 29.28 0.72
CA ASN A 48 -16.87 29.13 0.26
C ASN A 48 -16.42 27.69 0.49
N THR A 49 -15.65 27.17 -0.46
CA THR A 49 -15.08 25.84 -0.38
C THR A 49 -13.58 25.90 -0.64
N TYR A 50 -12.86 24.89 -0.16
CA TYR A 50 -11.41 24.78 -0.28
C TYR A 50 -11.02 23.38 -0.74
N THR A 51 -9.88 23.30 -1.40
CA THR A 51 -9.34 22.04 -1.90
C THR A 51 -8.34 21.47 -0.91
N ILE A 52 -8.45 20.17 -0.63
CA ILE A 52 -7.41 19.37 0.02
C ILE A 52 -6.85 18.40 -1.00
N SER A 53 -5.55 18.49 -1.28
CA SER A 53 -4.89 17.67 -2.30
C SER A 53 -3.47 17.27 -1.90
N GLY A 54 -3.02 16.15 -2.47
CA GLY A 54 -1.70 15.59 -2.23
C GLY A 54 -1.43 14.36 -3.09
N SER A 55 -0.34 13.67 -2.77
CA SER A 55 0.13 12.48 -3.46
C SER A 55 0.50 11.36 -2.48
N VAL A 56 0.41 10.12 -2.97
CA VAL A 56 0.92 8.88 -2.38
C VAL A 56 2.07 8.31 -3.22
N GLY A 57 2.89 9.20 -3.83
CA GLY A 57 3.89 8.83 -4.83
C GLY A 57 3.21 8.45 -6.15
N THR A 58 3.50 7.24 -6.66
CA THR A 58 2.93 6.70 -7.90
C THR A 58 1.84 5.65 -7.65
N LEU A 59 1.40 5.46 -6.40
CA LEU A 59 0.52 4.37 -6.01
C LEU A 59 -0.96 4.68 -6.30
N ASP A 60 -1.53 4.00 -7.28
CA ASP A 60 -2.95 4.12 -7.64
C ASP A 60 -3.86 3.31 -6.73
N GLY A 61 -5.14 3.67 -6.65
CA GLY A 61 -6.14 2.88 -5.93
C GLY A 61 -6.10 3.02 -4.41
N VAL A 62 -5.45 4.06 -3.88
CA VAL A 62 -5.48 4.38 -2.44
C VAL A 62 -6.73 5.19 -2.14
N THR A 63 -7.58 4.72 -1.22
CA THR A 63 -8.77 5.45 -0.79
C THR A 63 -8.41 6.44 0.32
N MET A 64 -8.75 7.72 0.13
CA MET A 64 -8.54 8.77 1.12
C MET A 64 -9.76 8.91 2.04
N SER A 65 -9.88 7.97 2.98
CA SER A 65 -11.04 7.88 3.87
C SER A 65 -11.11 9.11 4.79
N GLY A 66 -12.28 9.76 4.84
CA GLY A 66 -12.54 10.92 5.68
C GLY A 66 -12.68 12.23 4.91
N LEU A 67 -12.20 12.29 3.65
CA LEU A 67 -12.53 13.39 2.74
C LEU A 67 -13.94 13.21 2.16
N PRO A 68 -14.62 14.30 1.77
CA PRO A 68 -15.89 14.21 1.05
C PRO A 68 -15.78 13.30 -0.19
N GLY A 69 -16.62 12.28 -0.24
CA GLY A 69 -16.65 11.30 -1.33
C GLY A 69 -15.56 10.21 -1.28
N ASN A 70 -14.65 10.24 -0.28
CA ASN A 70 -13.53 9.29 -0.13
C ASN A 70 -12.78 9.05 -1.46
N PRO A 71 -12.14 10.08 -2.04
CA PRO A 71 -11.53 9.98 -3.36
C PRO A 71 -10.46 8.88 -3.38
N VAL A 72 -10.31 8.27 -4.55
CA VAL A 72 -9.31 7.22 -4.80
C VAL A 72 -8.22 7.79 -5.69
N THR A 73 -6.97 7.47 -5.39
CA THR A 73 -5.83 8.00 -6.15
C THR A 73 -5.79 7.48 -7.58
N ALA A 74 -5.45 8.39 -8.51
CA ALA A 74 -5.17 8.10 -9.91
C ALA A 74 -3.83 8.78 -10.30
N GLY A 75 -2.91 8.03 -10.89
CA GLY A 75 -1.50 8.45 -11.02
C GLY A 75 -0.84 8.82 -9.69
N GLY A 76 -1.27 8.21 -8.58
CA GLY A 76 -0.79 8.48 -7.22
C GLY A 76 -1.18 9.84 -6.63
N THR A 77 -2.11 10.58 -7.23
CA THR A 77 -2.59 11.87 -6.72
C THR A 77 -4.05 11.80 -6.28
N TYR A 78 -4.44 12.66 -5.33
CA TYR A 78 -5.83 12.80 -4.88
C TYR A 78 -6.21 14.28 -4.69
N SER A 79 -7.51 14.56 -4.74
CA SER A 79 -8.07 15.88 -4.46
C SER A 79 -9.52 15.76 -3.98
N ALA A 80 -9.92 16.60 -3.03
CA ALA A 80 -11.31 16.76 -2.61
C ALA A 80 -11.60 18.22 -2.28
N THR A 81 -12.85 18.64 -2.49
CA THR A 81 -13.37 19.94 -2.06
C THR A 81 -14.09 19.78 -0.73
N VAL A 82 -13.76 20.63 0.24
CA VAL A 82 -14.40 20.73 1.56
C VAL A 82 -15.02 22.10 1.76
N ASP A 83 -16.05 22.18 2.60
CA ASP A 83 -16.68 23.45 2.95
C ASP A 83 -15.77 24.32 3.84
N TYR A 84 -16.03 25.62 3.87
CA TYR A 84 -15.39 26.54 4.81
C TYR A 84 -15.54 26.04 6.25
N ASP A 85 -14.46 26.12 7.02
CA ASP A 85 -14.37 25.69 8.42
C ASP A 85 -14.47 24.16 8.60
N TRP A 86 -14.34 23.39 7.52
CA TRP A 86 -14.32 21.95 7.61
C TRP A 86 -13.17 21.45 8.49
N SER A 87 -13.47 20.45 9.30
CA SER A 87 -12.51 19.74 10.14
C SER A 87 -12.73 18.24 9.97
N GLY A 88 -11.65 17.47 10.03
CA GLY A 88 -11.74 16.02 9.86
C GLY A 88 -10.39 15.36 9.94
N THR A 89 -10.40 14.03 9.96
CA THR A 89 -9.19 13.20 9.89
C THR A 89 -9.25 12.41 8.60
N VAL A 90 -8.14 12.42 7.86
CA VAL A 90 -8.00 11.69 6.60
C VAL A 90 -7.01 10.56 6.81
N THR A 91 -7.43 9.34 6.51
CA THR A 91 -6.62 8.13 6.63
C THR A 91 -6.56 7.45 5.26
N PRO A 92 -5.38 7.38 4.61
CA PRO A 92 -5.22 6.59 3.39
C PRO A 92 -5.35 5.09 3.70
N THR A 93 -6.05 4.36 2.83
CA THR A 93 -6.24 2.92 2.98
C THR A 93 -6.03 2.20 1.66
N LYS A 94 -5.16 1.18 1.66
CA LYS A 94 -4.99 0.22 0.58
C LYS A 94 -4.45 -1.09 1.17
N ALA A 95 -5.04 -2.22 0.79
CA ALA A 95 -4.58 -3.54 1.25
C ALA A 95 -3.12 -3.78 0.82
N GLY A 96 -2.31 -4.35 1.72
CA GLY A 96 -0.88 -4.60 1.48
C GLY A 96 0.03 -3.39 1.69
N TYR A 97 -0.48 -2.24 2.17
CA TYR A 97 0.30 -1.03 2.37
C TYR A 97 0.03 -0.39 3.74
N THR A 98 1.09 0.19 4.31
CA THR A 98 1.03 1.20 5.37
C THR A 98 1.37 2.56 4.78
N PHE A 99 1.07 3.63 5.52
CA PHE A 99 1.28 5.00 5.07
C PHE A 99 1.91 5.84 6.17
N ASP A 100 2.83 6.74 5.80
CA ASP A 100 3.42 7.74 6.68
C ASP A 100 3.17 9.17 6.14
N PRO A 101 2.46 10.04 6.88
CA PRO A 101 1.85 9.77 8.18
C PRO A 101 0.67 8.80 8.08
N ALA A 102 0.36 8.06 9.15
CA ALA A 102 -0.78 7.13 9.14
C ALA A 102 -2.14 7.84 8.92
N ASN A 103 -2.23 9.12 9.29
CA ASN A 103 -3.37 10.00 9.03
C ASN A 103 -2.95 11.47 9.11
N ARG A 104 -3.78 12.35 8.56
CA ARG A 104 -3.67 13.81 8.77
C ARG A 104 -4.96 14.36 9.37
N VAL A 105 -4.81 15.20 10.38
CA VAL A 105 -5.92 15.92 11.02
C VAL A 105 -5.96 17.33 10.48
N TYR A 106 -7.13 17.74 10.01
CA TYR A 106 -7.44 19.08 9.53
C TYR A 106 -8.38 19.76 10.51
N SER A 107 -8.11 21.02 10.81
CA SER A 107 -8.93 21.83 11.69
C SER A 107 -9.21 23.16 11.02
N ASN A 108 -10.50 23.52 10.94
CA ASN A 108 -11.00 24.80 10.48
C ASN A 108 -10.36 25.22 9.14
N VAL A 109 -10.60 24.42 8.09
CA VAL A 109 -10.01 24.69 6.77
C VAL A 109 -10.59 25.99 6.19
N THR A 110 -9.74 27.02 6.11
CA THR A 110 -10.10 28.36 5.57
C THR A 110 -9.29 28.77 4.34
N SER A 111 -8.47 27.86 3.80
CA SER A 111 -7.71 28.02 2.56
C SER A 111 -7.39 26.65 1.97
N ASP A 112 -7.06 26.61 0.68
CA ASP A 112 -6.59 25.37 0.04
C ASP A 112 -5.40 24.77 0.80
N GLN A 113 -5.44 23.45 0.97
CA GLN A 113 -4.40 22.63 1.59
C GLN A 113 -3.79 21.73 0.52
N THR A 114 -2.70 22.19 -0.09
CA THR A 114 -1.96 21.43 -1.10
C THR A 114 -0.80 20.65 -0.46
N SER A 115 -0.21 19.71 -1.19
CA SER A 115 0.97 18.93 -0.75
C SER A 115 0.72 18.16 0.56
N GLN A 116 -0.48 17.64 0.73
CA GLN A 116 -0.87 16.85 1.89
C GLN A 116 -0.42 15.39 1.74
N ASP A 117 0.87 15.20 1.45
CA ASP A 117 1.36 13.95 0.91
C ASP A 117 1.47 12.84 1.97
N TYR A 118 1.45 11.61 1.49
CA TYR A 118 1.67 10.39 2.26
C TYR A 118 2.72 9.54 1.56
N THR A 119 3.51 8.81 2.32
CA THR A 119 4.49 7.86 1.80
C THR A 119 3.94 6.45 2.00
N PRO A 120 3.55 5.73 0.94
CA PRO A 120 3.17 4.33 1.07
C PRO A 120 4.41 3.46 1.32
N THR A 121 4.27 2.46 2.18
CA THR A 121 5.26 1.39 2.39
C THR A 121 4.55 0.04 2.25
N PRO A 122 4.97 -0.85 1.32
CA PRO A 122 4.44 -2.21 1.25
C PRO A 122 4.58 -2.93 2.59
N ILE A 123 3.58 -3.72 2.95
CA ILE A 123 3.68 -4.65 4.08
C ILE A 123 4.35 -5.91 3.54
N THR A 124 5.47 -6.28 4.13
CA THR A 124 6.23 -7.48 3.75
C THR A 124 6.24 -8.48 4.91
N TYR A 125 6.31 -9.76 4.55
CA TYR A 125 6.39 -10.86 5.51
C TYR A 125 7.65 -11.70 5.30
N THR A 126 8.16 -12.24 6.41
CA THR A 126 9.19 -13.28 6.42
C THR A 126 8.55 -14.58 6.84
N TRP A 127 8.56 -15.57 5.94
CA TRP A 127 8.01 -16.90 6.16
C TRP A 127 9.13 -17.88 6.49
N HIS A 128 8.96 -18.65 7.57
CA HIS A 128 9.93 -19.61 8.06
C HIS A 128 9.55 -21.02 7.65
N VAL A 129 10.54 -21.82 7.29
CA VAL A 129 10.35 -23.22 6.87
C VAL A 129 11.28 -24.14 7.65
N ASP A 130 10.71 -25.15 8.32
CA ASP A 130 11.41 -26.19 9.06
C ASP A 130 10.66 -27.51 8.87
N TYR A 131 11.26 -28.45 8.13
CA TYR A 131 10.65 -29.75 7.83
C TYR A 131 10.30 -30.59 9.08
N SER A 132 10.85 -30.22 10.25
CA SER A 132 10.59 -30.90 11.52
C SER A 132 9.41 -30.33 12.31
N VAL A 133 8.84 -29.21 11.88
CA VAL A 133 7.66 -28.58 12.49
C VAL A 133 6.43 -28.98 11.68
N GLU A 134 5.52 -29.75 12.27
CA GLU A 134 4.28 -30.18 11.59
C GLU A 134 3.17 -29.12 11.72
N ASN A 135 2.52 -28.76 10.61
CA ASN A 135 1.35 -27.86 10.56
C ASN A 135 1.59 -26.47 11.18
N GLY A 136 2.78 -25.90 11.04
CA GLY A 136 3.04 -24.52 11.45
C GLY A 136 2.36 -23.49 10.53
N ASP A 137 2.30 -22.25 10.99
CA ASP A 137 1.72 -21.11 10.25
C ASP A 137 2.78 -20.27 9.50
N GLY A 138 4.06 -20.63 9.60
CA GLY A 138 5.19 -19.96 8.95
C GLY A 138 5.61 -18.63 9.56
N THR A 139 4.92 -18.12 10.58
CA THR A 139 5.13 -16.75 11.09
C THR A 139 6.36 -16.61 11.99
N SER A 140 6.94 -17.73 12.45
CA SER A 140 8.13 -17.80 13.29
C SER A 140 8.87 -19.13 13.08
N TRP A 141 10.07 -19.27 13.63
CA TRP A 141 10.79 -20.54 13.61
C TRP A 141 10.07 -21.63 14.41
N GLU A 142 9.41 -21.28 15.52
CA GLU A 142 8.67 -22.23 16.37
C GLU A 142 7.41 -22.77 15.70
N THR A 143 6.80 -21.96 14.83
CA THR A 143 5.60 -22.31 14.06
C THR A 143 5.88 -22.33 12.57
N ALA A 144 7.09 -22.67 12.15
CA ALA A 144 7.50 -22.70 10.74
C ALA A 144 6.63 -23.65 9.90
N PHE A 145 6.46 -23.33 8.61
CA PHE A 145 5.85 -24.25 7.65
C PHE A 145 6.71 -25.51 7.51
N ASP A 146 6.06 -26.63 7.23
CA ASP A 146 6.76 -27.91 7.08
C ASP A 146 7.39 -28.05 5.68
N THR A 147 6.84 -27.34 4.69
CA THR A 147 7.33 -27.34 3.32
C THR A 147 7.64 -25.95 2.77
N ILE A 148 8.57 -25.92 1.81
CA ILE A 148 8.90 -24.71 1.05
C ILE A 148 7.69 -24.25 0.23
N GLN A 149 6.85 -25.18 -0.26
CA GLN A 149 5.67 -24.82 -1.06
C GLN A 149 4.64 -24.05 -0.24
N GLU A 150 4.37 -24.44 1.02
CA GLU A 150 3.44 -23.71 1.88
C GLU A 150 3.87 -22.26 2.10
N ALA A 151 5.16 -22.02 2.32
CA ALA A 151 5.68 -20.66 2.44
C ALA A 151 5.56 -19.85 1.15
N ILE A 152 5.77 -20.48 -0.02
CA ILE A 152 5.53 -19.82 -1.32
C ILE A 152 4.06 -19.48 -1.48
N ASP A 153 3.16 -20.40 -1.14
CA ASP A 153 1.71 -20.20 -1.25
C ASP A 153 1.23 -19.08 -0.31
N ALA A 154 1.82 -18.96 0.88
CA ALA A 154 1.51 -17.93 1.88
C ALA A 154 2.02 -16.53 1.52
N ALA A 155 3.11 -16.41 0.75
CA ALA A 155 3.65 -15.12 0.32
C ALA A 155 2.63 -14.33 -0.52
N THR A 156 2.52 -13.03 -0.28
CA THR A 156 1.51 -12.15 -0.92
C THR A 156 2.10 -10.98 -1.69
N THR A 157 3.35 -10.62 -1.42
CA THR A 157 4.06 -9.53 -2.12
C THR A 157 5.37 -10.04 -2.71
N ASP A 158 5.87 -9.38 -3.75
CA ASP A 158 7.15 -9.75 -4.38
C ASP A 158 8.34 -9.43 -3.44
N GLU A 159 8.11 -8.57 -2.45
CA GLU A 159 9.08 -8.23 -1.41
C GLU A 159 9.08 -9.20 -0.21
N ASP A 160 8.19 -10.21 -0.19
CA ASP A 160 8.20 -11.25 0.84
C ASP A 160 9.44 -12.15 0.70
N GLU A 161 9.87 -12.69 1.84
CA GLU A 161 11.02 -13.59 1.90
C GLU A 161 10.65 -14.92 2.55
N ILE A 162 11.26 -15.99 2.06
CA ILE A 162 11.16 -17.34 2.61
C ILE A 162 12.53 -17.74 3.15
N TRP A 163 12.60 -17.99 4.45
CA TRP A 163 13.81 -18.40 5.15
C TRP A 163 13.69 -19.88 5.52
N VAL A 164 14.58 -20.69 4.94
CA VAL A 164 14.53 -22.15 5.05
C VAL A 164 15.65 -22.65 5.95
N LYS A 165 15.27 -23.33 7.03
CA LYS A 165 16.21 -23.92 7.99
C LYS A 165 17.11 -24.96 7.31
N ALA A 166 18.28 -25.20 7.88
CA ALA A 166 19.16 -26.29 7.50
C ALA A 166 18.45 -27.63 7.69
N GLY A 167 18.65 -28.54 6.75
CA GLY A 167 17.90 -29.79 6.71
C GLY A 167 17.83 -30.38 5.32
N THR A 168 17.25 -31.57 5.23
CA THR A 168 16.99 -32.24 3.95
C THR A 168 15.48 -32.28 3.71
N TYR A 169 15.03 -31.49 2.74
CA TYR A 169 13.66 -31.37 2.29
C TYR A 169 13.43 -32.35 1.15
N VAL A 170 12.93 -33.55 1.49
CA VAL A 170 12.61 -34.60 0.51
C VAL A 170 11.27 -34.28 -0.14
N LEU A 171 11.27 -34.16 -1.46
CA LEU A 171 10.11 -33.73 -2.21
C LEU A 171 9.13 -34.88 -2.46
N THR A 172 7.84 -34.56 -2.30
CA THR A 172 6.71 -35.39 -2.77
C THR A 172 6.13 -34.83 -4.07
N SER A 173 6.39 -33.56 -4.36
CA SER A 173 6.08 -32.87 -5.61
C SER A 173 7.13 -31.79 -5.90
N LYS A 174 7.21 -31.36 -7.17
CA LYS A 174 8.09 -30.27 -7.59
C LYS A 174 7.65 -28.96 -6.93
N ILE A 175 8.59 -28.21 -6.37
CA ILE A 175 8.35 -26.86 -5.81
C ILE A 175 8.00 -25.92 -6.97
N GLN A 176 6.82 -25.30 -6.92
CA GLN A 176 6.38 -24.29 -7.87
C GLN A 176 6.73 -22.91 -7.34
N VAL A 177 7.60 -22.19 -8.06
CA VAL A 177 8.00 -20.82 -7.75
C VAL A 177 7.36 -19.91 -8.78
N ASP A 178 6.16 -19.41 -8.47
CA ASP A 178 5.31 -18.62 -9.34
C ASP A 178 5.18 -17.14 -8.92
N LYS A 179 5.92 -16.73 -7.88
CA LYS A 179 5.98 -15.36 -7.34
C LYS A 179 7.41 -14.83 -7.39
N ALA A 180 7.59 -13.52 -7.56
CA ALA A 180 8.91 -12.90 -7.67
C ALA A 180 9.54 -12.61 -6.29
N ILE A 181 9.58 -13.63 -5.43
CA ILE A 181 10.00 -13.54 -4.02
C ILE A 181 11.43 -14.03 -3.80
N GLY A 182 11.99 -13.71 -2.64
CA GLY A 182 13.29 -14.23 -2.21
C GLY A 182 13.15 -15.55 -1.43
N ILE A 183 13.82 -16.60 -1.88
CA ILE A 183 13.85 -17.91 -1.23
C ILE A 183 15.30 -18.21 -0.84
N TYR A 184 15.55 -18.36 0.47
CA TYR A 184 16.90 -18.42 1.04
C TYR A 184 17.03 -19.64 1.95
N GLY A 185 17.96 -20.55 1.64
CA GLY A 185 18.40 -21.63 2.54
C GLY A 185 19.63 -21.23 3.34
N GLY A 186 19.99 -21.89 4.44
CA GLY A 186 21.19 -21.51 5.21
C GLY A 186 20.95 -21.06 6.64
N PHE A 187 19.74 -21.23 7.16
CA PHE A 187 19.36 -20.79 8.50
C PHE A 187 19.51 -21.92 9.53
N ALA A 188 19.96 -21.62 10.74
CA ALA A 188 19.98 -22.54 11.88
C ALA A 188 18.59 -22.69 12.51
N GLY A 189 17.67 -21.75 12.27
CA GLY A 189 16.32 -21.74 12.81
C GLY A 189 16.20 -20.89 14.07
N THR A 190 17.06 -19.89 14.22
CA THR A 190 17.07 -18.96 15.37
C THR A 190 17.33 -17.51 14.97
N GLU A 191 17.54 -17.26 13.68
CA GLU A 191 17.93 -15.96 13.16
C GLU A 191 16.80 -14.94 13.25
N ALA A 192 17.16 -13.71 13.60
CA ALA A 192 16.26 -12.55 13.55
C ALA A 192 16.46 -11.72 12.27
N ASP A 193 17.61 -11.87 11.61
CA ASP A 193 18.00 -11.10 10.43
C ASP A 193 18.60 -11.99 9.34
N LYS A 194 18.26 -11.71 8.06
CA LYS A 194 18.76 -12.48 6.91
C LYS A 194 20.29 -12.55 6.85
N GLY A 195 20.96 -11.52 7.36
CA GLY A 195 22.43 -11.44 7.39
C GLY A 195 23.11 -12.42 8.33
N GLU A 196 22.38 -13.04 9.26
CA GLU A 196 22.90 -14.05 10.19
C GLU A 196 23.05 -15.44 9.55
N ARG A 197 22.42 -15.64 8.39
CA ARG A 197 22.44 -16.88 7.61
C ARG A 197 23.87 -17.30 7.25
N ASP A 198 24.21 -18.56 7.52
CA ASP A 198 25.45 -19.20 7.08
C ASP A 198 25.16 -20.41 6.20
N TRP A 199 24.93 -20.16 4.91
CA TRP A 199 24.59 -21.19 3.93
C TRP A 199 25.69 -22.22 3.65
N ARG A 200 26.91 -22.01 4.17
CA ARG A 200 27.99 -23.00 4.06
C ARG A 200 27.94 -24.02 5.19
N THR A 201 27.60 -23.57 6.40
CA THR A 201 27.54 -24.44 7.58
C THR A 201 26.14 -25.05 7.75
N ASN A 202 25.11 -24.24 7.55
CA ASN A 202 23.71 -24.59 7.72
C ASN A 202 23.13 -25.12 6.41
N GLU A 203 23.61 -26.26 5.92
CA GLU A 203 23.21 -26.78 4.61
C GLU A 203 21.69 -27.01 4.51
N THR A 204 21.04 -26.31 3.57
CA THR A 204 19.65 -26.56 3.18
C THR A 204 19.62 -27.36 1.89
N ARG A 205 19.20 -28.62 1.97
CA ARG A 205 19.17 -29.56 0.84
C ARG A 205 17.74 -29.78 0.36
N VAL A 206 17.51 -29.59 -0.93
CA VAL A 206 16.27 -29.95 -1.62
C VAL A 206 16.54 -31.23 -2.41
N ASP A 207 15.83 -32.30 -2.06
CA ASP A 207 16.07 -33.65 -2.57
C ASP A 207 14.86 -34.17 -3.37
N GLY A 208 15.05 -34.33 -4.68
CA GLY A 208 14.03 -34.87 -5.58
C GLY A 208 13.81 -36.39 -5.49
N GLY A 209 14.56 -37.09 -4.64
CA GLY A 209 14.42 -38.53 -4.41
C GLY A 209 14.68 -39.41 -5.65
N GLY A 210 15.33 -38.86 -6.68
CA GLY A 210 15.59 -39.53 -7.95
C GLY A 210 14.37 -39.68 -8.85
N SER A 211 13.22 -39.12 -8.47
CA SER A 211 11.94 -39.28 -9.18
C SER A 211 11.23 -37.96 -9.49
N ILE A 212 11.60 -36.87 -8.82
CA ILE A 212 10.94 -35.57 -8.91
C ILE A 212 11.96 -34.52 -9.34
N GLY A 213 11.56 -33.62 -10.26
CA GLY A 213 12.35 -32.41 -10.51
C GLY A 213 12.17 -31.44 -9.36
N CYS A 214 13.24 -30.79 -8.87
CA CYS A 214 13.19 -30.06 -7.61
C CYS A 214 12.36 -28.77 -7.69
N PHE A 215 12.69 -27.89 -8.64
CA PHE A 215 11.99 -26.62 -8.82
C PHE A 215 11.41 -26.45 -10.24
N SER A 216 10.23 -25.83 -10.33
CA SER A 216 9.67 -25.20 -11.53
C SER A 216 9.51 -23.71 -11.24
N VAL A 217 10.21 -22.88 -11.99
CA VAL A 217 10.27 -21.44 -11.75
C VAL A 217 9.64 -20.71 -12.93
N THR A 218 8.57 -19.98 -12.65
CA THR A 218 7.78 -19.22 -13.63
C THR A 218 7.70 -17.72 -13.31
N ALA A 219 8.45 -17.26 -12.31
CA ALA A 219 8.57 -15.85 -11.92
C ALA A 219 10.03 -15.47 -11.66
N ASP A 220 10.30 -14.17 -11.62
CA ASP A 220 11.64 -13.59 -11.44
C ASP A 220 12.10 -13.64 -9.98
N ALA A 221 12.01 -14.83 -9.38
CA ALA A 221 12.37 -15.10 -7.99
C ALA A 221 13.88 -15.09 -7.75
N THR A 222 14.28 -14.99 -6.48
CA THR A 222 15.64 -15.32 -6.04
C THR A 222 15.65 -16.67 -5.36
N ILE A 223 16.56 -17.56 -5.77
CA ILE A 223 16.82 -18.85 -5.12
C ILE A 223 18.27 -18.85 -4.68
N ASP A 224 18.52 -18.83 -3.37
CA ASP A 224 19.85 -18.65 -2.80
C ASP A 224 20.17 -19.68 -1.71
N GLY A 225 21.34 -20.33 -1.82
CA GLY A 225 21.94 -21.10 -0.72
C GLY A 225 21.40 -22.51 -0.56
N PHE A 226 20.96 -23.13 -1.65
CA PHE A 226 20.45 -24.50 -1.64
C PHE A 226 21.43 -25.51 -2.23
N ILE A 227 21.44 -26.70 -1.66
CA ILE A 227 22.00 -27.90 -2.29
C ILE A 227 20.83 -28.63 -2.96
N ILE A 228 20.82 -28.68 -4.29
CA ILE A 228 19.74 -29.24 -5.08
C ILE A 228 20.22 -30.59 -5.63
N THR A 229 19.59 -31.67 -5.17
CA THR A 229 20.09 -33.02 -5.44
C THR A 229 19.00 -34.01 -5.83
N ASN A 230 19.42 -35.08 -6.49
CA ASN A 230 18.58 -36.19 -6.95
C ASN A 230 17.33 -35.74 -7.71
N GLY A 231 17.40 -34.59 -8.38
CA GLY A 231 16.34 -34.10 -9.24
C GLY A 231 16.21 -35.00 -10.47
N ASN A 232 15.00 -35.39 -10.84
CA ASN A 232 14.73 -36.21 -12.02
C ASN A 232 13.81 -35.50 -13.01
N ALA A 233 14.27 -35.38 -14.25
CA ALA A 233 13.50 -34.96 -15.42
C ALA A 233 13.26 -36.14 -16.36
N ARG A 234 12.47 -35.93 -17.42
CA ARG A 234 12.12 -36.99 -18.39
C ARG A 234 13.36 -37.66 -18.99
N ALA A 235 13.21 -38.95 -19.30
CA ALA A 235 14.19 -39.77 -20.03
C ALA A 235 15.57 -39.90 -19.34
N GLY A 236 15.61 -39.90 -18.00
CA GLY A 236 16.84 -40.09 -17.24
C GLY A 236 17.72 -38.84 -17.15
N ASN A 237 17.17 -37.67 -17.47
CA ASN A 237 17.85 -36.39 -17.29
C ASN A 237 17.77 -35.93 -15.82
N GLY A 238 18.78 -35.20 -15.34
CA GLY A 238 18.71 -34.49 -14.07
C GLY A 238 17.64 -33.38 -14.10
N GLY A 239 16.98 -33.15 -12.98
CA GLY A 239 15.87 -32.20 -12.84
C GLY A 239 16.05 -31.26 -11.67
N GLY A 240 17.14 -30.49 -11.63
CA GLY A 240 17.39 -29.53 -10.53
C GLY A 240 16.41 -28.36 -10.56
N ILE A 241 16.59 -27.42 -11.48
CA ILE A 241 15.69 -26.27 -11.66
C ILE A 241 15.24 -26.23 -13.12
N GLU A 242 13.93 -26.21 -13.34
CA GLU A 242 13.30 -25.89 -14.61
C GLU A 242 12.82 -24.43 -14.59
N ILE A 243 13.23 -23.63 -15.58
CA ILE A 243 12.83 -22.21 -15.70
C ILE A 243 11.95 -22.06 -16.94
N VAL A 244 10.77 -21.46 -16.78
CA VAL A 244 9.79 -21.29 -17.86
C VAL A 244 9.35 -19.83 -17.93
N ASN A 245 9.76 -19.13 -18.99
CA ASN A 245 9.41 -17.72 -19.25
C ASN A 245 9.72 -16.76 -18.10
N ALA A 246 10.81 -17.01 -17.37
CA ALA A 246 11.25 -16.21 -16.22
C ALA A 246 12.76 -15.96 -16.24
N SER A 247 13.20 -14.97 -15.48
CA SER A 247 14.60 -14.56 -15.31
C SER A 247 15.00 -14.56 -13.82
N PRO A 248 14.93 -15.71 -13.12
CA PRO A 248 15.25 -15.76 -11.70
C PRO A 248 16.75 -15.56 -11.44
N THR A 249 17.07 -15.06 -10.25
CA THR A 249 18.44 -15.03 -9.74
C THR A 249 18.73 -16.30 -8.96
N ILE A 250 19.69 -17.10 -9.43
CA ILE A 250 20.15 -18.31 -8.74
C ILE A 250 21.55 -18.05 -8.21
N SER A 251 21.73 -18.12 -6.90
CA SER A 251 23.00 -17.75 -6.26
C SER A 251 23.35 -18.71 -5.13
N ASN A 252 24.66 -18.93 -4.89
CA ASN A 252 25.15 -19.82 -3.83
C ASN A 252 24.54 -21.25 -3.82
N CYS A 253 23.98 -21.70 -4.94
CA CYS A 253 23.40 -23.03 -5.06
C CYS A 253 24.41 -24.05 -5.58
N THR A 254 24.32 -25.27 -5.09
CA THR A 254 25.07 -26.43 -5.60
C THR A 254 24.10 -27.43 -6.23
N PHE A 255 24.47 -27.99 -7.39
CA PHE A 255 23.70 -29.03 -8.07
C PHE A 255 24.50 -30.32 -8.05
N SER A 256 23.95 -31.41 -7.50
CA SER A 256 24.66 -32.69 -7.33
C SER A 256 23.78 -33.90 -7.52
#